data_AF-A0A672Y7B4-F1
#
_entry.id   AF-A0A672Y7B4-F1
#
_cell.length_a   1.000
_cell.length_b   1.000
_cell.length_c   1.000
_cell.angle_alpha   90.00
_cell.angle_beta   90.00
_cell.angle_gamma   90.00
#
_symmetry.space_group_name_H-M   'P 1'
#
loop_
_entity.id
_entity.type
_entity.pdbx_description
1 polymer ?
#
loop_
_entity_poly.entity_id
_entity_poly.type
_entity_poly.pdbx_seq_one_letter_code
_entity_poly.pdbx_strand_id
1 'polypeptide(L)'
;MGLWILLLLPFHLVVCVSLPSPSNVSISSFNMEHILSFRPGPGTPSDARFIVQTLRFRRNSWKAVSSCLELMAGQSCNLTSAFKDPFEYYLARVQAFTRTQTSNWAVSTRFYPLSDTFLGPPEVSVSGCGNCLILQVSVPTLKNQQHLDLHRELIVNVRRTRDGIQFRLTLPYKEESVITYLQRGVEYCVTVAVTSFSNSNFLPSKPYCAFTSPPPSKSSVYIVFSLLGAFSVLGLVLIGSVVYGGQLRFKLFGQRSPRSLSYILLQGQSRESVELSDRISVTDLHKEDSTARPQISSTSEERLEDWRGRIKTVAKSDV
;
A
#
# COMPACT_ATOMS: atom_id res chain seq x y z
N MET A 1 89.96 52.46 13.45
CA MET A 1 88.86 52.42 14.44
C MET A 1 87.58 52.16 13.66
N GLY A 2 87.26 50.88 13.42
CA GLY A 2 86.25 50.46 12.45
C GLY A 2 84.84 50.48 13.02
N LEU A 3 83.96 51.15 12.29
CA LEU A 3 82.54 51.37 12.54
C LEU A 3 81.73 50.13 12.10
N TRP A 4 81.26 49.31 13.04
CA TRP A 4 80.27 48.25 12.76
C TRP A 4 79.30 48.11 13.95
N ILE A 5 78.30 49.00 14.02
CA ILE A 5 77.09 48.74 14.81
C ILE A 5 76.17 47.89 13.92
N LEU A 6 76.03 46.62 14.29
CA LEU A 6 75.05 45.69 13.74
C LEU A 6 73.64 46.21 14.08
N LEU A 7 72.94 46.74 13.07
CA LEU A 7 71.50 46.93 13.12
C LEU A 7 70.82 45.55 13.14
N LEU A 8 70.60 45.02 14.35
CA LEU A 8 69.63 43.95 14.56
C LEU A 8 68.24 44.58 14.45
N LEU A 9 67.71 44.62 13.23
CA LEU A 9 66.29 44.89 12.99
C LEU A 9 65.49 43.80 13.73
N PRO A 10 64.63 44.12 14.70
CA PRO A 10 63.73 43.13 15.24
C PRO A 10 62.74 42.79 14.14
N PHE A 11 62.90 41.61 13.55
CA PHE A 11 61.84 40.95 12.79
C PHE A 11 60.72 40.72 13.80
N HIS A 12 59.81 41.68 13.94
CA HIS A 12 58.53 41.45 14.58
C HIS A 12 57.84 40.37 13.76
N LEU A 13 57.92 39.12 14.24
CA LEU A 13 56.97 38.08 13.90
C LEU A 13 55.60 38.65 14.25
N VAL A 14 54.94 39.23 13.25
CA VAL A 14 53.51 39.47 13.31
C VAL A 14 52.89 38.08 13.35
N VAL A 15 52.68 37.58 14.57
CA VAL A 15 51.84 36.42 14.81
C VAL A 15 50.45 36.88 14.42
N CYS A 16 50.09 36.65 13.17
CA CYS A 16 48.74 36.84 12.68
C CYS A 16 47.92 35.73 13.34
N VAL A 17 47.40 36.01 14.53
CA VAL A 17 46.47 35.13 15.23
C VAL A 17 45.21 35.15 14.38
N SER A 18 45.02 34.11 13.57
CA SER A 18 43.77 33.89 12.85
C SER A 18 42.74 33.30 13.81
N LEU A 19 41.46 33.60 13.56
CA LEU A 19 40.40 33.02 14.36
C LEU A 19 40.43 31.48 14.20
N PRO A 20 40.25 30.72 15.29
CA PRO A 20 40.22 29.28 15.22
C PRO A 20 39.03 28.82 14.38
N SER A 21 39.27 27.85 13.49
CA SER A 21 38.24 27.33 12.58
C SER A 21 37.16 26.58 13.38
N PRO A 22 35.87 26.70 13.00
CA PRO A 22 34.81 25.89 13.59
C PRO A 22 35.08 24.39 13.46
N SER A 23 34.47 23.60 14.34
CA SER A 23 34.59 22.13 14.34
C SER A 23 33.21 21.46 14.39
N ASN A 24 33.17 20.15 14.17
CA ASN A 24 31.94 19.35 14.21
C ASN A 24 30.81 19.92 13.34
N VAL A 25 31.14 20.28 12.10
CA VAL A 25 30.18 20.79 11.12
C VAL A 25 29.36 19.62 10.58
N SER A 26 28.11 19.52 11.03
CA SER A 26 27.21 18.41 10.70
C SER A 26 25.86 18.91 10.24
N ILE A 27 25.25 18.20 9.30
CA ILE A 27 23.88 18.45 8.84
C ILE A 27 23.00 17.37 9.45
N SER A 28 22.03 17.80 10.25
CA SER A 28 20.94 16.95 10.73
C SER A 28 19.72 17.17 9.86
N SER A 29 18.98 16.11 9.58
CA SER A 29 17.81 16.19 8.71
C SER A 29 16.67 15.33 9.21
N PHE A 30 15.52 15.97 9.42
CA PHE A 30 14.31 15.31 9.86
C PHE A 30 13.14 15.84 9.05
N ASN A 31 12.32 14.96 8.48
CA ASN A 31 11.17 15.36 7.66
C ASN A 31 11.51 16.36 6.53
N MET A 32 12.64 16.17 5.85
CA MET A 32 13.15 17.10 4.81
C MET A 32 13.46 18.52 5.32
N GLU A 33 13.53 18.72 6.63
CA GLU A 33 14.06 19.94 7.24
C GLU A 33 15.53 19.72 7.56
N HIS A 34 16.39 20.55 6.98
CA HIS A 34 17.84 20.38 7.02
C HIS A 34 18.46 21.47 7.90
N ILE A 35 19.10 21.07 9.00
CA ILE A 35 19.69 21.98 9.99
C ILE A 35 21.19 21.70 10.11
N LEU A 36 22.00 22.74 9.84
CA LEU A 36 23.44 22.73 10.08
C LEU A 36 23.75 23.12 11.52
N SER A 37 24.55 22.30 12.18
CA SER A 37 25.13 22.57 13.49
C SER A 37 26.66 22.56 13.41
N PHE A 38 27.30 23.36 14.25
CA PHE A 38 28.76 23.42 14.37
C PHE A 38 29.15 23.85 15.79
N ARG A 39 30.40 23.63 16.16
CA ARG A 39 31.00 24.14 17.40
C ARG A 39 32.02 25.23 17.08
N PRO A 40 32.05 26.33 17.85
CA PRO A 40 33.14 27.30 17.77
C PRO A 40 34.50 26.62 17.99
N GLY A 41 35.55 27.21 17.41
CA GLY A 41 36.91 26.76 17.66
C GLY A 41 37.35 27.07 19.10
N PRO A 42 38.30 26.33 19.68
CA PRO A 42 38.84 26.65 21.00
C PRO A 42 39.44 28.07 21.03
N GLY A 43 39.00 28.90 21.97
CA GLY A 43 39.46 30.29 22.08
C GLY A 43 38.79 31.27 21.11
N THR A 44 37.70 30.88 20.42
CA THR A 44 36.88 31.84 19.68
C THR A 44 36.33 32.92 20.64
N PRO A 45 36.54 34.21 20.35
CA PRO A 45 35.99 35.31 21.15
C PRO A 45 34.46 35.30 21.20
N SER A 46 33.88 35.85 22.27
CA SER A 46 32.42 35.89 22.46
C SER A 46 31.69 36.80 21.46
N ASP A 47 32.39 37.78 20.89
CA ASP A 47 31.85 38.70 19.88
C ASP A 47 31.96 38.16 18.44
N ALA A 48 32.59 37.00 18.25
CA ALA A 48 32.71 36.37 16.94
C ALA A 48 31.35 35.94 16.40
N ARG A 49 31.19 36.10 15.09
CA ARG A 49 30.02 35.70 14.32
C ARG A 49 30.37 34.61 13.32
N PHE A 50 29.36 33.93 12.80
CA PHE A 50 29.55 32.85 11.84
C PHE A 50 28.70 33.07 10.59
N ILE A 51 29.32 32.81 9.44
CA ILE A 51 28.67 32.84 8.13
C ILE A 51 28.65 31.44 7.54
N VAL A 52 27.52 31.07 6.96
CA VAL A 52 27.31 29.77 6.31
C VAL A 52 27.19 29.92 4.81
N GLN A 53 27.88 29.03 4.09
CA GLN A 53 27.73 28.88 2.64
C GLN A 53 27.38 27.44 2.29
N THR A 54 26.68 27.27 1.18
CA THR A 54 26.31 25.96 0.64
C THR A 54 26.80 25.82 -0.79
N LEU A 55 27.10 24.58 -1.18
CA LEU A 55 27.43 24.19 -2.54
C LEU A 55 26.45 23.11 -2.98
N ARG A 56 25.84 23.33 -4.14
CA ARG A 56 25.02 22.35 -4.86
C ARG A 56 25.87 21.71 -5.94
N PHE A 57 25.88 20.39 -6.04
CA PHE A 57 26.74 19.66 -6.99
C PHE A 57 26.64 20.17 -8.43
N ARG A 58 25.44 20.23 -9.03
CA ARG A 58 25.31 20.62 -10.43
C ARG A 58 25.72 22.06 -10.74
N ARG A 59 25.65 22.96 -9.74
CA ARG A 59 26.07 24.37 -9.91
C ARG A 59 27.52 24.62 -9.54
N ASN A 60 28.12 23.73 -8.75
CA ASN A 60 29.51 23.76 -8.29
C ASN A 60 30.03 25.14 -7.84
N SER A 61 29.18 25.92 -7.16
CA SER A 61 29.51 27.27 -6.69
C SER A 61 29.00 27.47 -5.27
N TRP A 62 29.85 28.06 -4.42
CA TRP A 62 29.51 28.40 -3.04
C TRP A 62 28.59 29.62 -3.01
N LYS A 63 27.47 29.49 -2.28
CA LYS A 63 26.51 30.57 -2.08
C LYS A 63 26.24 30.78 -0.60
N ALA A 64 26.25 32.04 -0.18
CA ALA A 64 25.89 32.41 1.18
C ALA A 64 24.41 32.14 1.45
N VAL A 65 24.10 31.66 2.64
CA VAL A 65 22.73 31.46 3.11
C VAL A 65 22.29 32.74 3.79
N SER A 66 21.33 33.46 3.20
CA SER A 66 20.93 34.81 3.63
C SER A 66 20.48 34.88 5.09
N SER A 67 19.82 33.84 5.59
CA SER A 67 19.40 33.74 7.00
C SER A 67 20.52 33.41 7.99
N CYS A 68 21.75 33.17 7.51
CA CYS A 68 22.86 32.65 8.31
C CYS A 68 24.17 33.39 8.03
N LEU A 69 24.11 34.72 7.91
CA LEU A 69 25.27 35.57 7.66
C LEU A 69 25.99 36.02 8.94
N GLU A 70 25.27 36.12 10.07
CA GLU A 70 25.79 36.66 11.34
C GLU A 70 25.38 35.84 12.57
N LEU A 71 25.49 34.52 12.48
CA LEU A 71 25.12 33.62 13.59
C LEU A 71 26.03 33.85 14.81
N MET A 72 25.47 33.68 16.00
CA MET A 72 26.20 33.62 17.26
C MET A 72 26.61 32.17 17.57
N ALA A 73 27.57 32.02 18.48
CA ALA A 73 27.95 30.71 19.01
C ALA A 73 26.71 29.98 19.59
N GLY A 74 26.55 28.70 19.23
CA GLY A 74 25.43 27.87 19.67
C GLY A 74 24.17 27.96 18.79
N GLN A 75 24.11 28.90 17.84
CA GLN A 75 23.02 28.93 16.86
C GLN A 75 23.25 27.94 15.72
N SER A 76 22.16 27.37 15.23
CA SER A 76 22.12 26.51 14.04
C SER A 76 21.66 27.28 12.80
N CYS A 77 21.91 26.74 11.61
CA CYS A 77 21.45 27.31 10.35
C CYS A 77 20.44 26.40 9.66
N ASN A 78 19.27 26.93 9.29
CA ASN A 78 18.31 26.20 8.47
C ASN A 78 18.72 26.26 6.99
N LEU A 79 19.01 25.09 6.41
CA LEU A 79 19.44 24.90 5.02
C LEU A 79 18.33 24.40 4.09
N THR A 80 17.12 24.18 4.61
CA THR A 80 15.98 23.58 3.88
C THR A 80 15.70 24.31 2.57
N SER A 81 15.70 25.64 2.60
CA SER A 81 15.47 26.47 1.41
C SER A 81 16.64 26.48 0.42
N ALA A 82 17.86 26.14 0.86
CA ALA A 82 19.03 26.01 -0.02
C ALA A 82 19.06 24.63 -0.70
N PHE A 83 18.60 23.59 -0.01
CA PHE A 83 18.64 22.18 -0.43
C PHE A 83 17.37 21.73 -1.15
N LYS A 84 16.78 22.60 -1.98
CA LYS A 84 15.47 22.36 -2.61
C LYS A 84 15.39 21.13 -3.52
N ASP A 85 16.49 20.76 -4.18
CA ASP A 85 16.50 19.59 -5.08
C ASP A 85 16.93 18.36 -4.28
N PRO A 86 16.04 17.38 -4.05
CA PRO A 86 16.33 16.22 -3.22
C PRO A 86 17.18 15.15 -3.91
N PHE A 87 17.36 15.23 -5.23
CA PHE A 87 18.11 14.24 -6.03
C PHE A 87 19.59 14.58 -6.18
N GLU A 88 20.04 15.73 -5.65
CA GLU A 88 21.43 16.14 -5.65
C GLU A 88 22.05 16.03 -4.27
N TYR A 89 23.38 15.97 -4.21
CA TYR A 89 24.11 16.16 -2.96
C TYR A 89 24.54 17.61 -2.77
N TYR A 90 24.71 17.96 -1.50
CA TYR A 90 25.13 19.27 -1.05
C TYR A 90 26.35 19.18 -0.12
N LEU A 91 27.08 20.28 -0.05
CA LEU A 91 28.05 20.55 1.00
C LEU A 91 27.68 21.88 1.67
N ALA A 92 27.92 21.98 2.96
CA ALA A 92 27.84 23.23 3.70
C ALA A 92 29.23 23.55 4.27
N ARG A 93 29.53 24.84 4.42
CA ARG A 93 30.73 25.30 5.11
C ARG A 93 30.43 26.49 5.99
N VAL A 94 31.17 26.61 7.08
CA VAL A 94 31.05 27.69 8.06
C VAL A 94 32.43 28.26 8.36
N GLN A 95 32.51 29.57 8.55
CA GLN A 95 33.70 30.23 9.08
C GLN A 95 33.29 31.19 10.20
N ALA A 96 34.19 31.39 11.15
CA ALA A 96 34.08 32.44 12.16
C ALA A 96 34.66 33.75 11.60
N PHE A 97 34.10 34.87 12.02
CA PHE A 97 34.62 36.20 11.72
C PHE A 97 34.38 37.17 12.87
N THR A 98 35.27 38.14 13.00
CA THR A 98 35.10 39.36 13.80
C THR A 98 35.24 40.55 12.84
N ARG A 99 35.29 41.78 13.37
CA ARG A 99 35.53 42.97 12.54
C ARG A 99 36.89 42.98 11.84
N THR A 100 37.87 42.26 12.38
CA THR A 100 39.27 42.35 11.94
C THR A 100 39.85 41.03 11.46
N GLN A 101 39.23 39.89 11.78
CA GLN A 101 39.77 38.57 11.51
C GLN A 101 38.71 37.61 10.96
N THR A 102 39.16 36.62 10.20
CA THR A 102 38.35 35.49 9.74
C THR A 102 39.09 34.18 10.01
N SER A 103 38.33 33.11 10.21
CA SER A 103 38.91 31.76 10.30
C SER A 103 38.98 31.09 8.93
N ASN A 104 39.72 29.99 8.85
CA ASN A 104 39.55 29.04 7.75
C ASN A 104 38.11 28.47 7.74
N TRP A 105 37.64 28.09 6.55
CA TRP A 105 36.37 27.40 6.37
C TRP A 105 36.42 25.97 6.91
N ALA A 106 35.42 25.60 7.69
CA ALA A 106 35.15 24.22 8.08
C ALA A 106 33.98 23.69 7.23
N VAL A 107 34.18 22.53 6.60
CA VAL A 107 33.24 21.95 5.61
C VAL A 107 32.55 20.72 6.19
N SER A 108 31.27 20.55 5.89
CA SER A 108 30.47 19.37 6.24
C SER A 108 30.85 18.16 5.39
N THR A 109 30.37 16.99 5.79
CA THR A 109 30.30 15.83 4.88
C THR A 109 29.31 16.11 3.74
N ARG A 110 29.39 15.31 2.68
CA ARG A 110 28.36 15.29 1.62
C ARG A 110 27.02 14.90 2.25
N PHE A 111 25.97 15.60 1.85
CA PHE A 111 24.61 15.37 2.33
C PHE A 111 23.67 15.17 1.14
N TYR A 112 22.93 14.07 1.15
CA TYR A 112 21.92 13.69 0.16
C TYR A 112 20.54 13.81 0.80
N PRO A 113 19.73 14.84 0.46
CA PRO A 113 18.46 15.08 1.14
C PRO A 113 17.50 13.88 1.13
N LEU A 114 17.41 13.17 0.01
CA LEU A 114 16.49 12.04 -0.12
C LEU A 114 16.90 10.82 0.71
N SER A 115 18.19 10.46 0.76
CA SER A 115 18.66 9.25 1.45
C SER A 115 19.03 9.48 2.91
N ASP A 116 19.59 10.66 3.24
CA ASP A 116 20.20 10.92 4.54
C ASP A 116 19.20 11.53 5.54
N THR A 117 18.04 12.01 5.06
CA THR A 117 17.00 12.49 5.97
C THR A 117 16.37 11.36 6.75
N PHE A 118 16.18 11.57 8.05
CA PHE A 118 15.26 10.75 8.81
C PHE A 118 13.84 11.19 8.53
N LEU A 119 12.96 10.24 8.25
CA LEU A 119 11.54 10.48 8.12
C LEU A 119 10.87 10.06 9.42
N GLY A 120 10.10 10.99 9.98
CA GLY A 120 9.36 10.79 11.20
C GLY A 120 8.28 9.71 11.06
N PRO A 121 7.73 9.24 12.18
CA PRO A 121 6.69 8.23 12.16
C PRO A 121 5.46 8.72 11.38
N PRO A 122 4.80 7.84 10.61
CA PRO A 122 3.55 8.19 9.97
C PRO A 122 2.45 8.41 11.01
N GLU A 123 1.46 9.22 10.64
CA GLU A 123 0.18 9.27 11.34
C GLU A 123 -0.61 8.01 11.00
N VAL A 124 -1.13 7.34 12.02
CA VAL A 124 -1.76 6.03 11.88
C VAL A 124 -3.08 6.00 12.63
N SER A 125 -4.12 5.48 11.98
CA SER A 125 -5.39 5.13 12.60
C SER A 125 -5.70 3.65 12.32
N VAL A 126 -6.37 2.99 13.26
CA VAL A 126 -6.66 1.55 13.17
C VAL A 126 -8.08 1.29 13.65
N SER A 127 -8.83 0.50 12.89
CA SER A 127 -10.18 0.08 13.26
C SER A 127 -10.42 -1.39 12.91
N GLY A 128 -11.39 -2.04 13.56
CA GLY A 128 -11.73 -3.45 13.31
C GLY A 128 -12.77 -3.63 12.21
N CYS A 129 -12.63 -4.69 11.40
CA CYS A 129 -13.57 -5.05 10.32
C CYS A 129 -13.90 -6.56 10.31
N GLY A 130 -14.72 -7.05 11.23
CA GLY A 130 -15.03 -8.48 11.29
C GLY A 130 -13.80 -9.28 11.75
N ASN A 131 -13.13 -9.95 10.81
CA ASN A 131 -11.88 -10.71 11.00
C ASN A 131 -10.64 -9.98 10.43
N CYS A 132 -10.69 -8.66 10.32
CA CYS A 132 -9.57 -7.84 9.86
C CYS A 132 -9.40 -6.56 10.69
N LEU A 133 -8.29 -5.86 10.44
CA LEU A 133 -8.09 -4.46 10.82
C LEU A 133 -8.00 -3.59 9.56
N ILE A 134 -8.62 -2.43 9.59
CA ILE A 134 -8.43 -1.35 8.62
C ILE A 134 -7.36 -0.43 9.19
N LEU A 135 -6.29 -0.25 8.42
CA LEU A 135 -5.15 0.59 8.74
C LEU A 135 -5.19 1.81 7.83
N GLN A 136 -5.27 3.01 8.42
CA GLN A 136 -5.12 4.26 7.67
C GLN A 136 -3.79 4.91 8.01
N VAL A 137 -3.02 5.30 7.00
CA VAL A 137 -1.67 5.83 7.14
C VAL A 137 -1.53 7.13 6.36
N SER A 138 -1.03 8.17 7.02
CA SER A 138 -0.67 9.45 6.40
C SER A 138 0.75 9.84 6.72
N VAL A 139 1.50 10.35 5.74
CA VAL A 139 2.89 10.78 5.90
C VAL A 139 2.98 12.31 5.79
N PRO A 140 3.43 13.03 6.82
CA PRO A 140 3.38 14.51 6.87
C PRO A 140 4.11 15.21 5.72
N THR A 141 5.23 14.65 5.27
CA THR A 141 6.12 15.27 4.27
C THR A 141 5.66 15.11 2.83
N LEU A 142 4.61 14.32 2.58
CA LEU A 142 4.28 13.84 1.23
C LEU A 142 3.29 14.71 0.45
N LYS A 143 2.64 15.71 1.07
CA LYS A 143 1.55 16.46 0.41
C LYS A 143 1.99 17.21 -0.86
N ASN A 144 3.25 17.65 -0.94
CA ASN A 144 3.80 18.38 -2.09
C ASN A 144 4.90 17.62 -2.86
N GLN A 145 5.21 16.38 -2.47
CA GLN A 145 6.32 15.58 -3.00
C GLN A 145 5.82 14.21 -3.49
N GLN A 146 4.59 14.15 -4.01
CA GLN A 146 3.94 12.93 -4.49
C GLN A 146 4.77 12.17 -5.54
N HIS A 147 5.65 12.84 -6.28
CA HIS A 147 6.54 12.24 -7.29
C HIS A 147 7.90 11.74 -6.77
N LEU A 148 8.23 11.93 -5.49
CA LEU A 148 9.60 11.67 -5.00
C LEU A 148 9.94 10.19 -4.85
N ASP A 149 8.94 9.30 -4.78
CA ASP A 149 9.22 7.88 -4.63
C ASP A 149 8.02 7.02 -5.03
N LEU A 150 8.11 6.42 -6.23
CA LEU A 150 7.05 5.63 -6.84
C LEU A 150 6.91 4.22 -6.22
N HIS A 151 7.85 3.81 -5.38
CA HIS A 151 7.92 2.45 -4.82
C HIS A 151 8.08 2.51 -3.29
N ARG A 152 7.00 2.92 -2.62
CA ARG A 152 6.90 2.93 -1.16
C ARG A 152 6.20 1.68 -0.65
N GLU A 153 6.71 1.17 0.45
CA GLU A 153 6.16 0.01 1.15
C GLU A 153 5.86 0.40 2.60
N LEU A 154 4.87 -0.27 3.18
CA LEU A 154 4.53 -0.23 4.60
C LEU A 154 5.06 -1.51 5.23
N ILE A 155 5.95 -1.37 6.20
CA ILE A 155 6.32 -2.44 7.11
C ILE A 155 5.38 -2.35 8.31
N VAL A 156 4.47 -3.31 8.41
CA VAL A 156 3.48 -3.38 9.48
C VAL A 156 3.85 -4.55 10.39
N ASN A 157 4.17 -4.27 11.65
CA ASN A 157 4.30 -5.31 12.67
C ASN A 157 3.01 -5.37 13.47
N VAL A 158 2.38 -6.54 13.47
CA VAL A 158 1.09 -6.79 14.13
C VAL A 158 1.35 -7.68 15.34
N ARG A 159 0.97 -7.21 16.53
CA ARG A 159 1.12 -7.95 17.79
C ARG A 159 -0.25 -8.20 18.40
N ARG A 160 -0.56 -9.46 18.66
CA ARG A 160 -1.74 -9.88 19.41
C ARG A 160 -1.53 -9.64 20.90
N THR A 161 -2.46 -8.98 21.57
CA THR A 161 -2.24 -8.53 22.96
C THR A 161 -2.33 -9.66 23.98
N ARG A 162 -3.25 -10.62 23.79
CA ARG A 162 -3.50 -11.71 24.76
C ARG A 162 -2.30 -12.63 25.05
N ASP A 163 -1.47 -12.90 24.05
CA ASP A 163 -0.36 -13.85 24.13
C ASP A 163 0.95 -13.32 23.54
N GLY A 164 0.96 -12.07 23.04
CA GLY A 164 2.16 -11.43 22.52
C GLY A 164 2.64 -11.96 21.17
N ILE A 165 1.90 -12.86 20.51
CA ILE A 165 2.29 -13.36 19.18
C ILE A 165 2.33 -12.19 18.20
N GLN A 166 3.42 -12.11 17.44
CA GLN A 166 3.63 -11.06 16.47
C GLN A 166 4.00 -11.61 15.09
N PHE A 167 3.63 -10.88 14.06
CA PHE A 167 4.02 -11.16 12.68
C PHE A 167 4.21 -9.86 11.92
N ARG A 168 5.03 -9.91 10.87
CA ARG A 168 5.37 -8.75 10.04
C ARG A 168 4.75 -8.91 8.65
N LEU A 169 4.17 -7.84 8.15
CA LEU A 169 3.64 -7.72 6.80
C LEU A 169 4.37 -6.60 6.07
N THR A 170 4.60 -6.81 4.77
CA THR A 170 5.01 -5.75 3.85
C THR A 170 3.85 -5.52 2.89
N LEU A 171 3.35 -4.29 2.86
CA LEU A 171 2.21 -3.89 2.02
C LEU A 171 2.65 -2.74 1.11
N PRO A 172 2.14 -2.63 -0.13
CA PRO A 172 2.36 -1.41 -0.91
C PRO A 172 1.74 -0.21 -0.17
N TYR A 173 2.39 0.95 -0.24
CA TYR A 173 1.86 2.16 0.40
C TYR A 173 0.51 2.56 -0.20
N LYS A 174 -0.52 2.59 0.65
CA LYS A 174 -1.85 3.13 0.37
C LYS A 174 -2.32 3.88 1.62
N GLU A 175 -3.09 4.95 1.43
CA GLU A 175 -3.69 5.69 2.56
C GLU A 175 -4.57 4.79 3.42
N GLU A 176 -5.21 3.78 2.82
CA GLU A 176 -5.95 2.74 3.52
C GLU A 176 -5.51 1.35 3.07
N SER A 177 -5.25 0.48 4.04
CA SER A 177 -4.83 -0.92 3.85
C SER A 177 -5.60 -1.83 4.81
N VAL A 178 -5.86 -3.08 4.40
CA VAL A 178 -6.61 -4.04 5.22
C VAL A 178 -5.71 -5.20 5.63
N ILE A 179 -5.63 -5.46 6.93
CA ILE A 179 -4.91 -6.60 7.52
C ILE A 179 -5.94 -7.70 7.78
N THR A 180 -5.95 -8.73 6.94
CA THR A 180 -6.95 -9.81 6.96
C THR A 180 -6.50 -11.02 7.78
N TYR A 181 -7.38 -12.04 7.85
CA TYR A 181 -7.11 -13.33 8.49
C TYR A 181 -6.80 -13.27 9.99
N LEU A 182 -7.39 -12.29 10.69
CA LEU A 182 -7.27 -12.14 12.13
C LEU A 182 -8.38 -12.90 12.87
N GLN A 183 -8.12 -13.27 14.11
CA GLN A 183 -9.12 -13.87 14.97
C GLN A 183 -10.15 -12.82 15.38
N ARG A 184 -11.44 -13.15 15.34
CA ARG A 184 -12.54 -12.28 15.78
C ARG A 184 -12.57 -12.13 17.31
N GLY A 185 -13.00 -10.97 17.80
CA GLY A 185 -13.09 -10.64 19.22
C GLY A 185 -11.73 -10.55 19.94
N VAL A 186 -10.66 -10.20 19.22
CA VAL A 186 -9.29 -10.12 19.74
C VAL A 186 -8.71 -8.76 19.45
N GLU A 187 -7.97 -8.21 20.41
CA GLU A 187 -7.22 -6.97 20.24
C GLU A 187 -5.83 -7.23 19.65
N TYR A 188 -5.48 -6.38 18.70
CA TYR A 188 -4.18 -6.37 18.05
C TYR A 188 -3.63 -4.94 18.09
N CYS A 189 -2.35 -4.81 18.40
CA CYS A 189 -1.60 -3.56 18.29
C CYS A 189 -0.70 -3.62 17.06
N VAL A 190 -0.69 -2.55 16.27
CA VAL A 190 0.12 -2.44 15.06
C VAL A 190 1.12 -1.28 15.19
N THR A 191 2.34 -1.52 14.72
CA THR A 191 3.35 -0.47 14.51
C THR A 191 3.69 -0.42 13.04
N VAL A 192 3.73 0.78 12.47
CA VAL A 192 3.92 0.99 11.04
C VAL A 192 5.19 1.78 10.81
N ALA A 193 6.03 1.30 9.90
CA ALA A 193 7.11 2.08 9.30
C ALA A 193 6.85 2.18 7.80
N VAL A 194 7.13 3.34 7.22
CA VAL A 194 7.16 3.50 5.77
C VAL A 194 8.57 3.21 5.33
N THR A 195 8.76 2.49 4.24
CA THR A 195 10.06 2.31 3.61
C THR A 195 9.99 2.71 2.16
N SER A 196 11.14 3.04 1.60
CA SER A 196 11.25 3.41 0.21
C SER A 196 12.54 2.91 -0.40
N PHE A 197 12.63 2.87 -1.72
CA PHE A 197 13.85 2.44 -2.38
C PHE A 197 15.01 3.40 -2.14
N SER A 198 14.75 4.72 -2.14
CA SER A 198 15.78 5.75 -2.05
C SER A 198 16.17 6.16 -0.63
N ASN A 199 15.40 5.75 0.37
CA ASN A 199 15.62 6.11 1.77
C ASN A 199 15.29 4.89 2.63
N SER A 200 16.12 4.59 3.64
CA SER A 200 15.88 3.53 4.65
C SER A 200 15.82 4.05 6.09
N ASN A 201 16.00 5.36 6.29
CA ASN A 201 16.03 6.06 7.56
C ASN A 201 14.62 6.50 7.99
N PHE A 202 13.85 5.57 8.54
CA PHE A 202 12.50 5.85 9.04
C PHE A 202 12.35 5.47 10.49
N LEU A 203 11.52 6.24 11.19
CA LEU A 203 11.11 5.90 12.53
C LEU A 203 9.76 5.17 12.49
N PRO A 204 9.64 4.00 13.16
CA PRO A 204 8.36 3.34 13.28
C PRO A 204 7.41 4.17 14.14
N SER A 205 6.11 4.05 13.86
CA SER A 205 5.05 4.62 14.68
C SER A 205 5.05 4.01 16.09
N LYS A 206 4.47 4.74 17.04
CA LYS A 206 3.99 4.13 18.28
C LYS A 206 2.95 3.03 17.98
N PRO A 207 2.72 2.08 18.90
CA PRO A 207 1.69 1.07 18.71
C PRO A 207 0.28 1.67 18.74
N TYR A 208 -0.58 1.23 17.81
CA TYR A 208 -2.01 1.56 17.77
C TYR A 208 -2.83 0.29 17.84
N CYS A 209 -3.80 0.23 18.76
CA CYS A 209 -4.52 -1.00 19.07
C CYS A 209 -6.00 -0.89 18.71
N ALA A 210 -6.56 -1.97 18.19
CA ALA A 210 -7.99 -2.08 17.92
C ALA A 210 -8.45 -3.53 18.07
N PHE A 211 -9.73 -3.69 18.44
CA PHE A 211 -10.39 -4.99 18.49
C PHE A 211 -10.95 -5.36 17.12
N THR A 212 -10.78 -6.61 16.73
CA THR A 212 -11.60 -7.21 15.67
C THR A 212 -13.05 -7.36 16.15
N SER A 213 -14.01 -7.36 15.23
CA SER A 213 -15.42 -7.46 15.63
C SER A 213 -15.69 -8.76 16.40
N PRO A 214 -16.66 -8.77 17.33
CA PRO A 214 -17.04 -9.98 18.05
C PRO A 214 -17.36 -11.13 17.09
N PRO A 215 -17.07 -12.39 17.48
CA PRO A 215 -17.52 -13.53 16.69
C PRO A 215 -19.06 -13.49 16.58
N PRO A 216 -19.64 -13.92 15.44
CA PRO A 216 -21.08 -13.97 15.28
C PRO A 216 -21.66 -14.85 16.38
N SER A 217 -22.79 -14.44 16.95
CA SER A 217 -23.44 -15.21 17.99
C SER A 217 -23.80 -16.59 17.44
N LYS A 218 -23.40 -17.66 18.14
CA LYS A 218 -23.82 -19.04 17.80
C LYS A 218 -25.35 -19.15 17.75
N SER A 219 -26.04 -18.30 18.52
CA SER A 219 -27.50 -18.17 18.56
C SER A 219 -28.12 -17.90 17.18
N SER A 220 -27.51 -17.09 16.31
CA SER A 220 -28.05 -16.82 14.97
C SER A 220 -28.13 -18.11 14.14
N VAL A 221 -27.09 -18.94 14.23
CA VAL A 221 -27.03 -20.24 13.54
C VAL A 221 -28.10 -21.19 14.08
N TYR A 222 -28.28 -21.28 15.40
CA TYR A 222 -29.34 -22.09 16.01
C TYR A 222 -30.75 -21.62 15.63
N ILE A 223 -30.99 -20.31 15.52
CA ILE A 223 -32.28 -19.76 15.09
C ILE A 223 -32.59 -20.18 13.65
N VAL A 224 -31.62 -20.07 12.73
CA VAL A 224 -31.81 -20.49 11.33
C VAL A 224 -32.13 -21.99 11.25
N PHE A 225 -31.37 -22.84 11.95
CA PHE A 225 -31.64 -24.27 11.98
C PHE A 225 -32.98 -24.60 12.63
N SER A 226 -33.38 -23.88 13.69
CA SER A 226 -34.66 -24.07 14.36
C SER A 226 -35.83 -23.70 13.45
N LEU A 227 -35.73 -22.59 12.72
CA LEU A 227 -36.74 -22.16 11.75
C LEU A 227 -36.86 -23.17 10.61
N LEU A 228 -35.73 -23.62 10.03
CA LEU A 228 -35.73 -24.61 8.96
C LEU A 228 -36.36 -25.94 9.40
N GLY A 229 -36.05 -26.38 10.63
CA GLY A 229 -36.67 -27.54 11.24
C GLY A 229 -38.19 -27.38 11.41
N ALA A 230 -38.64 -26.23 11.91
CA ALA A 230 -40.06 -25.94 12.08
C ALA A 230 -40.83 -25.94 10.74
N PHE A 231 -40.28 -25.32 9.69
CA PHE A 231 -40.88 -25.34 8.35
C PHE A 231 -40.95 -26.76 7.76
N SER A 232 -39.92 -27.57 7.98
CA SER A 232 -39.91 -28.97 7.54
C SER A 232 -41.01 -29.80 8.22
N VAL A 233 -41.15 -29.69 9.55
CA VAL A 233 -42.20 -30.37 10.32
C VAL A 233 -43.59 -29.93 9.87
N LEU A 234 -43.80 -28.62 9.68
CA LEU A 234 -45.07 -28.09 9.19
C LEU A 234 -45.43 -28.65 7.81
N GLY A 235 -44.45 -28.72 6.90
CA GLY A 235 -44.63 -29.34 5.58
C GLY A 235 -45.06 -30.80 5.66
N LEU A 236 -44.41 -31.60 6.53
CA LEU A 236 -44.77 -33.00 6.74
C LEU A 236 -46.19 -33.16 7.31
N VAL A 237 -46.59 -32.31 8.26
CA VAL A 237 -47.94 -32.32 8.84
C VAL A 237 -49.00 -31.96 7.78
N LEU A 238 -48.73 -30.98 6.92
CA LEU A 238 -49.64 -30.60 5.83
C LEU A 238 -49.79 -31.73 4.81
N ILE A 239 -48.69 -32.36 4.39
CA ILE A 239 -48.70 -33.51 3.48
C ILE A 239 -49.50 -34.67 4.11
N GLY A 240 -49.20 -35.01 5.37
CA GLY A 240 -49.91 -36.05 6.11
C GLY A 240 -51.41 -35.78 6.21
N SER A 241 -51.80 -34.53 6.46
CA SER A 241 -53.20 -34.11 6.55
C SER A 241 -53.93 -34.24 5.20
N VAL A 242 -53.29 -33.87 4.09
CA VAL A 242 -53.85 -34.02 2.74
C VAL A 242 -54.02 -35.50 2.38
N VAL A 243 -53.01 -36.34 2.66
CA VAL A 243 -53.08 -37.78 2.42
C VAL A 243 -54.18 -38.42 3.26
N TYR A 244 -54.22 -38.13 4.57
CA TYR A 244 -55.24 -38.65 5.48
C TYR A 244 -56.64 -38.20 5.08
N GLY A 245 -56.82 -36.92 4.74
CA GLY A 245 -58.08 -36.38 4.23
C GLY A 245 -58.52 -37.02 2.91
N GLY A 246 -57.57 -37.29 1.99
CA GLY A 246 -57.83 -38.00 0.74
C GLY A 246 -58.28 -39.44 0.98
N GLN A 247 -57.62 -40.16 1.88
CA GLN A 247 -57.99 -41.53 2.27
C GLN A 247 -59.37 -41.59 2.96
N LEU A 248 -59.68 -40.60 3.81
CA LEU A 248 -60.98 -40.51 4.48
C LEU A 248 -62.11 -40.19 3.49
N ARG A 249 -61.88 -39.30 2.53
CA ARG A 249 -62.83 -39.01 1.43
C ARG A 249 -63.04 -40.23 0.54
N PHE A 250 -61.98 -40.99 0.24
CA PHE A 250 -62.08 -42.25 -0.51
C PHE A 250 -62.87 -43.32 0.24
N LYS A 251 -62.66 -43.48 1.56
CA LYS A 251 -63.44 -44.40 2.40
C LYS A 251 -64.92 -43.99 2.53
N LEU A 252 -65.22 -42.69 2.65
CA LEU A 252 -66.60 -42.18 2.70
C LEU A 252 -67.35 -42.36 1.37
N PHE A 253 -66.65 -42.24 0.23
CA PHE A 253 -67.23 -42.44 -1.10
C PHE A 253 -67.36 -43.94 -1.46
N GLY A 254 -66.50 -44.80 -0.91
CA GLY A 254 -66.53 -46.26 -1.12
C GLY A 254 -67.72 -46.99 -0.49
N GLN A 255 -68.56 -46.32 0.31
CA GLN A 255 -69.73 -46.92 0.96
C GLN A 255 -71.06 -46.67 0.23
N ARG A 256 -71.03 -46.04 -0.96
CA ARG A 256 -72.22 -45.82 -1.79
C ARG A 256 -72.01 -46.30 -3.22
N SER A 257 -72.06 -47.63 -3.39
CA SER A 257 -72.31 -48.27 -4.69
C SER A 257 -73.78 -48.72 -4.75
N PRO A 258 -74.56 -48.34 -5.78
CA PRO A 258 -75.79 -49.05 -6.09
C PRO A 258 -75.45 -50.31 -6.90
N ARG A 259 -75.94 -51.47 -6.43
CA ARG A 259 -75.81 -52.78 -7.10
C ARG A 259 -76.92 -52.98 -8.13
N SER A 260 -76.51 -53.38 -9.34
CA SER A 260 -77.18 -54.24 -10.37
C SER A 260 -78.51 -53.74 -11.00
N LEU A 261 -78.72 -53.86 -12.32
CA LEU A 261 -78.86 -55.12 -13.07
C LEU A 261 -78.57 -54.96 -14.58
N SER A 262 -78.25 -56.10 -15.20
CA SER A 262 -77.61 -56.32 -16.49
C SER A 262 -78.57 -56.46 -17.70
N TYR A 263 -77.91 -56.56 -18.88
CA TYR A 263 -78.24 -57.24 -20.17
C TYR A 263 -79.39 -56.75 -21.07
N ILE A 264 -79.04 -56.27 -22.27
CA ILE A 264 -79.64 -56.67 -23.56
C ILE A 264 -78.51 -56.81 -24.61
N LEU A 265 -78.47 -57.97 -25.27
CA LEU A 265 -77.66 -58.36 -26.43
C LEU A 265 -78.28 -57.87 -27.74
N LEU A 266 -77.44 -57.88 -28.80
CA LEU A 266 -77.69 -57.91 -30.27
C LEU A 266 -77.05 -56.70 -30.96
N GLN A 267 -76.32 -56.79 -32.08
CA GLN A 267 -75.73 -57.85 -32.91
C GLN A 267 -74.99 -57.08 -34.03
N GLY A 268 -73.83 -57.52 -34.53
CA GLY A 268 -73.21 -56.84 -35.68
C GLY A 268 -71.74 -57.19 -35.98
N GLN A 269 -71.49 -58.47 -36.29
CA GLN A 269 -70.67 -58.99 -37.41
C GLN A 269 -69.85 -57.94 -38.22
N SER A 270 -68.55 -58.06 -38.49
CA SER A 270 -67.83 -59.16 -39.16
C SER A 270 -66.29 -59.05 -39.06
N ARG A 271 -65.62 -60.19 -39.27
CA ARG A 271 -64.24 -60.39 -39.80
C ARG A 271 -63.82 -59.28 -40.79
N GLU A 272 -62.55 -58.88 -40.90
CA GLU A 272 -61.45 -59.70 -41.43
C GLU A 272 -60.09 -58.99 -41.23
N SER A 273 -59.03 -59.80 -41.16
CA SER A 273 -57.61 -59.44 -41.24
C SER A 273 -57.26 -58.59 -42.47
N VAL A 274 -56.21 -57.77 -42.38
CA VAL A 274 -55.04 -57.77 -43.29
C VAL A 274 -54.06 -56.64 -42.90
N GLU A 275 -52.80 -56.97 -43.18
CA GLU A 275 -51.51 -56.36 -42.97
C GLU A 275 -51.26 -55.03 -43.72
N LEU A 276 -50.18 -54.34 -43.30
CA LEU A 276 -49.22 -53.57 -44.11
C LEU A 276 -49.37 -52.03 -44.26
N SER A 277 -48.22 -51.39 -43.95
CA SER A 277 -47.57 -50.20 -44.54
C SER A 277 -48.18 -48.79 -44.51
N ASP A 278 -47.41 -47.95 -43.82
CA ASP A 278 -46.63 -46.82 -44.37
C ASP A 278 -47.37 -45.57 -44.89
N ARG A 279 -47.12 -44.48 -44.13
CA ARG A 279 -46.55 -43.19 -44.58
C ARG A 279 -47.43 -42.11 -45.23
N ILE A 280 -47.00 -40.88 -44.90
CA ILE A 280 -47.07 -39.61 -45.66
C ILE A 280 -48.15 -38.58 -45.24
N SER A 281 -47.75 -37.77 -44.25
CA SER A 281 -47.35 -36.35 -44.38
C SER A 281 -48.37 -35.23 -44.68
N VAL A 282 -48.20 -34.16 -43.87
CA VAL A 282 -48.18 -32.72 -44.21
C VAL A 282 -49.52 -32.01 -44.38
N THR A 283 -49.77 -31.03 -43.52
CA THR A 283 -49.80 -29.62 -43.96
C THR A 283 -49.63 -28.64 -42.81
N ASP A 284 -48.65 -27.77 -43.02
CA ASP A 284 -48.36 -26.50 -42.38
C ASP A 284 -49.54 -25.49 -42.45
N LEU A 285 -49.59 -24.51 -41.54
CA LEU A 285 -49.21 -23.12 -41.87
C LEU A 285 -49.58 -22.11 -40.78
N HIS A 286 -48.55 -21.26 -40.54
CA HIS A 286 -48.57 -19.83 -40.21
C HIS A 286 -48.71 -19.36 -38.75
N LYS A 287 -48.01 -18.31 -38.29
CA LYS A 287 -46.83 -17.52 -38.77
C LYS A 287 -46.57 -16.42 -37.71
N GLU A 288 -45.28 -16.16 -37.42
CA GLU A 288 -44.63 -14.90 -36.98
C GLU A 288 -45.01 -14.24 -35.63
N ASP A 289 -44.15 -13.47 -34.94
CA ASP A 289 -42.77 -12.99 -35.14
C ASP A 289 -42.21 -12.46 -33.79
N SER A 290 -40.88 -12.29 -33.73
CA SER A 290 -40.11 -11.28 -32.97
C SER A 290 -39.99 -11.46 -31.43
N THR A 291 -38.85 -11.31 -30.75
CA THR A 291 -37.52 -10.77 -31.09
C THR A 291 -36.52 -11.25 -30.02
N ALA A 292 -35.40 -11.86 -30.39
CA ALA A 292 -34.16 -11.86 -29.58
C ALA A 292 -32.94 -12.24 -30.44
N ARG A 293 -31.90 -11.41 -30.41
CA ARG A 293 -30.56 -11.67 -30.97
C ARG A 293 -29.47 -11.17 -29.99
N PRO A 294 -28.20 -11.61 -30.13
CA PRO A 294 -27.64 -12.58 -29.18
C PRO A 294 -26.18 -12.23 -28.77
N GLN A 295 -25.53 -13.25 -28.21
CA GLN A 295 -24.14 -13.38 -27.75
C GLN A 295 -23.03 -12.84 -28.66
N ILE A 296 -21.86 -12.59 -28.04
CA ILE A 296 -20.54 -12.84 -28.63
C ILE A 296 -19.72 -13.67 -27.64
N SER A 297 -19.24 -14.84 -28.09
CA SER A 297 -18.31 -15.75 -27.42
C SER A 297 -16.93 -15.73 -28.08
N SER A 298 -15.93 -15.86 -27.23
CA SER A 298 -14.54 -16.32 -27.41
C SER A 298 -14.08 -16.84 -28.79
N THR A 299 -13.18 -16.05 -29.38
CA THR A 299 -11.83 -16.35 -29.88
C THR A 299 -11.50 -17.72 -30.49
N SER A 300 -11.13 -17.60 -31.75
CA SER A 300 -10.60 -18.53 -32.75
C SER A 300 -9.16 -18.99 -32.54
N GLU A 301 -8.94 -20.26 -32.88
CA GLU A 301 -7.67 -20.90 -33.22
C GLU A 301 -7.77 -21.30 -34.71
N GLU A 302 -7.03 -20.62 -35.60
CA GLU A 302 -6.50 -21.13 -36.88
C GLU A 302 -5.95 -19.96 -37.75
N ARG A 303 -4.62 -19.79 -37.75
CA ARG A 303 -3.86 -19.40 -38.94
C ARG A 303 -2.38 -19.75 -38.75
N LEU A 304 -2.06 -21.01 -39.03
CA LEU A 304 -0.72 -21.49 -39.37
C LEU A 304 -0.66 -21.56 -40.90
N GLU A 305 0.23 -20.78 -41.51
CA GLU A 305 0.96 -21.06 -42.76
C GLU A 305 1.66 -19.75 -43.16
N ASP A 306 2.77 -19.43 -42.50
CA ASP A 306 3.78 -18.57 -43.11
C ASP A 306 5.14 -18.72 -42.38
N TRP A 307 6.16 -19.13 -43.13
CA TRP A 307 7.59 -19.12 -42.82
C TRP A 307 8.15 -20.07 -41.75
N ARG A 308 8.33 -21.35 -42.14
CA ARG A 308 9.48 -22.15 -41.70
C ARG A 308 10.19 -22.78 -42.89
N GLY A 309 11.23 -22.11 -43.38
CA GLY A 309 11.98 -22.62 -44.54
C GLY A 309 13.16 -21.77 -44.99
N ARG A 310 14.15 -21.51 -44.12
CA ARG A 310 15.55 -21.45 -44.59
C ARG A 310 16.57 -21.63 -43.46
N ILE A 311 17.22 -22.78 -43.55
CA ILE A 311 18.40 -23.20 -42.81
C ILE A 311 19.65 -22.67 -43.55
N LYS A 312 20.66 -22.27 -42.75
CA LYS A 312 22.12 -22.21 -43.01
C LYS A 312 22.74 -21.04 -43.81
N THR A 313 23.98 -20.75 -43.37
CA THR A 313 25.01 -19.79 -43.84
C THR A 313 24.76 -18.37 -43.33
N VAL A 314 25.64 -17.67 -42.60
CA VAL A 314 27.10 -17.60 -42.60
C VAL A 314 27.60 -17.21 -41.18
N ALA A 315 28.58 -17.95 -40.67
CA ALA A 315 29.56 -17.45 -39.71
C ALA A 315 30.72 -16.79 -40.49
N LYS A 316 31.43 -15.83 -39.86
CA LYS A 316 32.46 -14.91 -40.41
C LYS A 316 31.83 -13.64 -41.01
N SER A 317 32.30 -12.43 -40.74
CA SER A 317 33.51 -11.86 -40.17
C SER A 317 33.17 -10.37 -39.94
N ASP A 318 33.79 -9.56 -39.09
CA ASP A 318 35.18 -9.13 -39.02
C ASP A 318 35.32 -8.20 -37.80
N VAL A 319 36.54 -8.20 -37.23
CA VAL A 319 37.32 -7.07 -36.70
C VAL A 319 36.58 -5.92 -36.00
#